data_AF-A0A9N8VK59-F1
#
_entry.id   AF-A0A9N8VK59-F1
#
_cell.length_a   1.000
_cell.length_b   1.000
_cell.length_c   1.000
_cell.angle_alpha   90.00
_cell.angle_beta   90.00
_cell.angle_gamma   90.00
#
_symmetry.space_group_name_H-M   'P 1'
#
loop_
_entity.id
_entity.type
_entity.pdbx_description
1 polymer ?
#
loop_
_entity_poly.entity_id
_entity_poly.type
_entity_poly.pdbx_seq_one_letter_code
_entity_poly.pdbx_strand_id
1 'polypeptide(L)'
;MIKSTESQSESLRDNPKCTFQEIVQYQCRLESNRVVCDPFVRIFKRCVGKPTIEVTPIYDKNGMPIKSGPKPPSSTKIDGFYDDEDEDFRAFKSLL
;
A
#
# COMPACT_ATOMS: atom_id res chain seq x y z
N MET A 1 38.77 38.66 1.51
CA MET A 1 39.08 37.30 1.99
C MET A 1 37.85 36.75 2.69
N ILE A 2 37.28 35.65 2.14
CA ILE A 2 36.58 34.51 2.81
C ILE A 2 35.37 34.85 3.73
N LYS A 3 34.16 34.27 3.66
CA LYS A 3 33.47 33.28 2.81
C LYS A 3 31.95 33.42 3.04
N SER A 4 31.20 32.93 2.07
CA SER A 4 29.76 32.66 1.99
C SER A 4 29.13 32.02 3.23
N THR A 5 27.86 32.36 3.49
CA THR A 5 26.87 31.38 3.96
C THR A 5 25.58 31.56 3.17
N GLU A 6 25.50 30.85 2.04
CA GLU A 6 24.24 30.37 1.49
C GLU A 6 23.64 29.40 2.52
N SER A 7 22.55 29.78 3.20
CA SER A 7 21.69 28.79 3.83
C SER A 7 20.65 28.34 2.80
N GLN A 8 21.13 27.39 2.00
CA GLN A 8 20.39 26.31 1.35
C GLN A 8 18.86 26.43 1.43
N SER A 9 18.26 26.70 0.28
CA SER A 9 16.86 26.35 0.01
C SER A 9 16.69 24.85 0.25
N GLU A 10 16.14 24.48 1.40
CA GLU A 10 15.53 23.18 1.58
C GLU A 10 14.48 23.05 0.48
N SER A 11 14.78 22.27 -0.54
CA SER A 11 13.78 21.85 -1.51
C SER A 11 12.61 21.31 -0.70
N LEU A 12 11.46 22.00 -0.75
CA LEU A 12 10.17 21.48 -0.35
C LEU A 12 9.97 20.17 -1.11
N ARG A 13 10.46 19.06 -0.57
CA ARG A 13 9.88 17.75 -0.86
C ARG A 13 8.53 17.83 -0.17
N ASP A 14 7.58 18.46 -0.87
CA ASP A 14 6.16 18.37 -0.57
C ASP A 14 5.86 16.88 -0.58
N ASN A 15 6.01 16.22 0.58
CA ASN A 15 5.39 14.94 0.79
C ASN A 15 3.91 15.22 0.54
N PRO A 16 3.33 14.70 -0.56
CA PRO A 16 1.99 15.08 -0.94
C PRO A 16 1.12 14.81 0.28
N LYS A 17 0.35 15.81 0.72
CA LYS A 17 -0.51 15.67 1.89
C LYS A 17 -1.42 14.46 1.64
N CYS A 18 -1.08 13.35 2.29
CA CYS A 18 -1.82 12.11 2.20
C CYS A 18 -2.77 12.06 3.39
N THR A 19 -3.99 11.61 3.14
CA THR A 19 -5.01 11.37 4.16
C THR A 19 -5.41 9.91 4.10
N PHE A 20 -5.72 9.35 5.27
CA PHE A 20 -6.33 8.03 5.36
C PHE A 20 -7.83 8.19 5.52
N GLN A 21 -8.58 7.33 4.85
CA GLN A 21 -10.04 7.26 4.93
C GLN A 21 -10.43 5.81 5.18
N GLU A 22 -11.51 5.62 5.91
CA GLU A 22 -12.01 4.31 6.29
C GLU A 22 -13.42 4.10 5.74
N ILE A 23 -13.71 2.90 5.25
CA ILE A 23 -15.05 2.44 4.90
C ILE A 23 -15.30 1.12 5.62
N VAL A 24 -16.39 1.06 6.39
CA VAL A 24 -16.90 -0.20 6.95
C VAL A 24 -17.85 -0.82 5.94
N GLN A 25 -17.57 -2.06 5.55
CA GLN A 25 -18.43 -2.88 4.71
C GLN A 25 -18.94 -4.09 5.49
N TYR A 26 -19.97 -4.74 4.97
CA TYR A 26 -20.58 -5.90 5.61
C TYR A 26 -20.58 -7.07 4.64
N GLN A 27 -20.06 -8.21 5.08
CA GLN A 27 -20.20 -9.47 4.36
C GLN A 27 -21.33 -10.25 4.98
N CYS A 28 -22.43 -10.40 4.23
CA CYS A 28 -23.63 -11.07 4.72
C CYS A 28 -23.72 -12.50 4.18
N ARG A 29 -24.19 -13.41 5.03
CA ARG A 29 -24.56 -14.79 4.68
C ARG A 29 -25.94 -15.11 5.23
N LEU A 30 -26.63 -16.04 4.59
CA LEU A 30 -27.89 -16.57 5.10
C LEU A 30 -27.58 -17.73 6.06
N GLU A 31 -28.03 -17.63 7.30
CA GLU A 31 -27.96 -18.70 8.30
C GLU A 31 -29.37 -19.16 8.65
N SER A 32 -29.72 -20.40 8.31
CA SER A 32 -31.03 -21.02 8.55
C SER A 32 -32.21 -20.17 8.05
N ASN A 33 -32.67 -19.20 8.84
CA ASN A 33 -33.80 -18.32 8.59
C ASN A 33 -33.48 -16.83 8.81
N ARG A 34 -32.21 -16.44 8.92
CA ARG A 34 -31.79 -15.06 9.16
C ARG A 34 -30.58 -14.68 8.32
N VAL A 35 -30.42 -13.39 8.07
CA VAL A 35 -29.20 -12.84 7.47
C VAL A 35 -28.24 -12.45 8.59
N VAL A 36 -27.01 -12.96 8.54
CA VAL A 36 -25.92 -12.62 9.46
C VAL A 36 -24.84 -11.88 8.67
N CYS A 37 -24.46 -10.70 9.14
CA CYS A 37 -23.49 -9.84 8.48
C CYS A 37 -22.31 -9.56 9.39
N ASP A 38 -21.10 -9.88 8.91
CA ASP A 38 -19.87 -9.57 9.62
C ASP A 38 -19.28 -8.26 9.04
N PRO A 39 -19.00 -7.25 9.88
CA PRO A 39 -18.36 -6.03 9.42
C PRO A 39 -16.88 -6.28 9.11
N PHE A 40 -16.38 -5.63 8.07
CA PHE A 40 -14.96 -5.56 7.77
C PHE A 40 -14.56 -4.16 7.32
N VAL A 41 -13.39 -3.72 7.78
CA VAL A 41 -12.89 -2.37 7.57
C VAL A 41 -12.00 -2.34 6.33
N ARG A 42 -12.20 -1.36 5.45
CA ARG A 42 -11.28 -1.02 4.36
C ARG A 42 -10.63 0.33 4.61
N ILE A 43 -9.30 0.40 4.48
CA ILE A 43 -8.52 1.62 4.67
C ILE A 43 -7.99 2.08 3.32
N PHE A 44 -8.18 3.36 3.01
CA PHE A 44 -7.76 3.97 1.76
C PHE A 44 -6.77 5.10 2.01
N LYS A 45 -5.71 5.15 1.22
CA LYS A 45 -4.74 6.25 1.22
C LYS A 45 -5.00 7.15 0.02
N ARG A 46 -5.35 8.41 0.29
CA ARG A 46 -5.56 9.45 -0.72
C ARG A 46 -4.46 10.50 -0.61
N CYS A 47 -3.68 10.69 -1.68
CA CYS A 47 -2.66 11.74 -1.77
C CYS A 47 -3.01 12.68 -2.92
N VAL A 48 -2.69 13.97 -2.78
CA VAL A 48 -2.92 14.97 -3.84
C VAL A 48 -2.20 14.54 -5.13
N GLY A 49 -2.91 14.58 -6.26
CA GLY A 49 -2.36 14.25 -7.58
C GLY A 49 -2.10 12.76 -7.83
N LYS A 50 -2.52 11.86 -6.92
CA LYS A 50 -2.38 10.41 -7.08
C LYS A 50 -3.74 9.72 -6.99
N PRO A 51 -3.92 8.56 -7.65
CA PRO A 51 -5.07 7.70 -7.41
C PRO A 51 -5.18 7.32 -5.94
N THR A 52 -6.42 7.15 -5.47
CA THR A 52 -6.66 6.59 -4.14
C THR A 52 -6.38 5.10 -4.19
N ILE A 53 -5.60 4.58 -3.23
CA ILE A 53 -5.24 3.17 -3.15
C ILE A 53 -5.78 2.54 -1.87
N GLU A 54 -6.27 1.31 -1.95
CA GLU A 54 -6.60 0.51 -0.77
C GLU A 54 -5.31 0.01 -0.09
N VAL A 55 -5.23 0.16 1.22
CA VAL A 55 -4.09 -0.20 2.07
C VAL A 55 -4.52 -1.01 3.28
N THR A 56 -5.69 -1.65 3.20
CA THR A 56 -6.22 -2.56 4.23
C THR A 56 -5.23 -3.69 4.51
N PRO A 57 -4.74 -3.87 5.75
CA PRO A 57 -3.84 -4.98 6.07
C PRO A 57 -4.56 -6.32 5.97
N ILE A 58 -3.86 -7.34 5.49
CA ILE A 58 -4.30 -8.74 5.61
C ILE A 58 -3.80 -9.25 6.96
N TYR A 59 -4.68 -9.86 7.75
CA TYR A 59 -4.35 -10.38 9.08
C TYR A 59 -4.21 -11.90 9.05
N ASP A 60 -3.28 -12.43 9.82
CA ASP A 60 -3.14 -13.87 10.04
C ASP A 60 -4.20 -14.39 11.03
N LYS A 61 -4.19 -15.71 11.28
CA LYS A 61 -5.08 -16.38 12.25
C LYS A 61 -4.93 -15.88 13.70
N ASN A 62 -3.84 -15.17 14.02
CA ASN A 62 -3.57 -14.60 15.33
C ASN A 62 -3.97 -13.12 15.41
N GLY A 63 -4.52 -12.55 14.34
CA GLY A 63 -4.89 -11.13 14.27
C GLY A 63 -3.70 -10.19 14.03
N MET A 64 -2.57 -10.71 13.53
CA MET A 64 -1.38 -9.90 13.23
C MET A 64 -1.32 -9.55 11.73
N PRO A 65 -0.96 -8.30 11.36
CA PRO A 65 -0.78 -7.94 9.96
C PRO A 65 0.31 -8.78 9.28
N ILE A 66 -0.04 -9.44 8.19
CA ILE A 66 0.89 -10.14 7.30
C ILE A 66 1.64 -9.07 6.50
N LYS A 67 2.98 -9.12 6.50
CA LYS A 67 3.84 -8.12 5.83
C LYS A 67 3.88 -8.27 4.29
N SER A 68 2.94 -8.96 3.67
CA SER A 68 2.85 -9.12 2.22
C SER A 68 2.08 -7.97 1.58
N GLY A 69 2.58 -6.75 1.72
CA GLY A 69 2.22 -5.68 0.79
C GLY A 69 3.06 -5.82 -0.47
N PRO A 70 2.55 -5.47 -1.68
CA PRO A 70 3.42 -5.24 -2.81
C PRO A 70 4.48 -4.22 -2.36
N LYS A 71 5.74 -4.65 -2.28
CA LYS A 71 6.83 -3.70 -2.08
C LYS A 71 6.74 -2.75 -3.27
N PRO A 72 6.49 -1.44 -3.08
CA PRO A 72 6.59 -0.52 -4.19
C PRO A 72 7.97 -0.75 -4.81
N PRO A 73 8.09 -0.80 -6.16
CA PRO A 73 9.39 -1.02 -6.79
C PRO A 73 10.35 -0.03 -6.15
N SER A 74 11.31 -0.55 -5.38
CA SER A 74 12.23 0.31 -4.66
C SER A 74 12.97 1.07 -5.73
N SER A 75 12.79 2.38 -5.76
CA SER A 75 13.48 3.28 -6.66
C SER A 75 14.97 2.99 -6.60
N THR A 76 15.46 2.36 -7.67
CA THR A 76 16.82 2.42 -8.19
C THR A 76 17.95 2.28 -7.15
N LYS A 77 18.48 1.08 -7.02
CA LYS A 77 19.93 0.90 -6.98
C LYS A 77 20.33 -0.02 -8.13
N ILE A 78 20.85 0.63 -9.16
CA ILE A 78 21.70 0.02 -10.17
C ILE A 78 22.91 -0.49 -9.38
N ASP A 79 23.13 -1.80 -9.45
CA ASP A 79 24.42 -2.52 -9.38
C ASP A 79 24.18 -3.93 -8.82
N GLY A 80 23.75 -4.82 -9.72
CA GLY A 80 24.27 -6.19 -9.81
C GLY A 80 24.04 -7.19 -8.67
N PHE A 81 22.79 -7.43 -8.23
CA PHE A 81 22.48 -8.66 -7.51
C PHE A 81 21.06 -9.13 -7.85
N TYR A 82 20.95 -10.21 -8.63
CA TYR A 82 19.69 -10.95 -8.80
C TYR A 82 19.67 -12.03 -7.73
N ASP A 83 18.75 -11.91 -6.77
CA ASP A 83 18.29 -13.09 -6.02
C ASP A 83 17.18 -13.73 -6.88
N ASP A 84 17.57 -14.75 -7.65
CA ASP A 84 16.66 -15.63 -8.38
C ASP A 84 15.85 -16.47 -7.38
N GLU A 85 14.70 -16.01 -6.90
CA GLU A 85 13.58 -16.86 -6.43
C GLU A 85 12.27 -16.07 -6.45
N ASP A 86 11.62 -15.96 -7.62
CA ASP A 86 10.19 -15.62 -7.72
C ASP A 86 9.61 -16.24 -9.02
N GLU A 87 9.28 -17.53 -8.97
CA GLU A 87 8.73 -18.29 -10.11
C GLU A 87 7.21 -18.17 -10.31
N ASP A 88 6.51 -17.21 -9.69
CA ASP A 88 5.03 -17.17 -9.75
C ASP A 88 4.40 -16.00 -10.54
N PHE A 89 5.18 -15.12 -11.17
CA PHE A 89 4.60 -13.96 -11.89
C PHE A 89 4.15 -14.24 -13.34
N ARG A 90 4.01 -15.51 -13.75
CA ARG A 90 3.51 -15.88 -15.10
C ARG A 90 2.01 -16.14 -15.21
N ALA A 91 1.24 -16.11 -14.12
CA ALA A 91 -0.18 -16.46 -14.19
C ALA A 91 -1.12 -15.33 -14.66
N PHE A 92 -0.75 -14.05 -14.57
CA PHE A 92 -1.70 -12.94 -14.85
C PHE A 92 -1.62 -12.34 -16.25
N LYS A 93 -0.65 -12.73 -17.10
CA LYS A 93 -0.52 -12.19 -18.47
C LYS A 93 -1.32 -12.94 -19.54
N SER A 94 -2.14 -13.94 -19.19
CA SER A 94 -2.89 -14.74 -20.16
C SER A 94 -4.42 -14.50 -20.16
N LEU A 95 -4.91 -13.42 -19.55
CA LEU A 95 -6.36 -13.09 -19.52
C LEU A 95 -6.71 -11.71 -20.08
N LEU A 96 -5.87 -11.15 -20.97
CA LEU A 96 -6.24 -10.04 -21.86
C LEU A 96 -5.93 -10.39 -23.30
#